data_AF-A0A970LXR3-F1
#
_entry.id   AF-A0A970LXR3-F1
#
_cell.length_a   1.000
_cell.length_b   1.000
_cell.length_c   1.000
_cell.angle_alpha   90.00
_cell.angle_beta   90.00
_cell.angle_gamma   90.00
#
_symmetry.space_group_name_H-M   'P 1'
#
loop_
_entity.id
_entity.type
_entity.pdbx_description
1 polymer ?
#
loop_
_entity_poly.entity_id
_entity_poly.type
_entity_poly.pdbx_seq_one_letter_code
_entity_poly.pdbx_strand_id
1 'polypeptide(L)'
;MRRTPALDQTKSFLSRCRDIDAVWILNIFNEEIKQYEDVRRTDVDMLNRLDKFSDIKKEIMAELCHLHDRDIEHFLYCLEEHQAHISMPKIDLKNIENNKRFILFANNIMQNNLRSRILENISNPVYKFFYMLFTYKEYFDRPRSLEEIYKRFSNVYMKFNSHFNFNENDFYTWANSHIYKSDEYKRLRVTLSNSTNPEININSIFDQLYDQDNNIHYALRKKISNAWYQKRHRDDKKVKKPGFYALTVKAKEALASLARKKNLSEDKVLDELINQAYVKECNPLTGEFPY
;
A
#
# COMPACT_ATOMS: atom_id res chain seq x y z
N MET A 1 16.93 -37.69 14.56
CA MET A 1 16.05 -36.78 15.35
C MET A 1 15.69 -37.53 16.63
N ARG A 2 16.06 -37.00 17.81
CA ARG A 2 15.67 -37.56 19.10
C ARG A 2 14.14 -37.48 19.18
N ARG A 3 13.47 -38.58 19.51
CA ARG A 3 12.02 -38.65 19.56
C ARG A 3 11.61 -38.92 21.00
N THR A 4 10.96 -37.96 21.62
CA THR A 4 10.52 -38.05 23.01
C THR A 4 9.03 -37.72 23.09
N PRO A 5 8.29 -38.26 24.09
CA PRO A 5 6.87 -37.98 24.25
C PRO A 5 6.57 -36.48 24.33
N ALA A 6 7.39 -35.72 25.06
CA ALA A 6 7.28 -34.27 25.17
C ALA A 6 7.41 -33.58 23.81
N LEU A 7 8.41 -33.94 23.01
CA LEU A 7 8.61 -33.37 21.67
C LEU A 7 7.45 -33.70 20.71
N ASP A 8 6.92 -34.93 20.77
CA ASP A 8 5.77 -35.34 19.95
C ASP A 8 4.49 -34.59 20.37
N GLN A 9 4.27 -34.34 21.66
CA GLN A 9 3.16 -33.53 22.17
C GLN A 9 3.28 -32.07 21.73
N THR A 10 4.46 -31.45 21.89
CA THR A 10 4.69 -30.08 21.42
C THR A 10 4.49 -29.96 19.91
N LYS A 11 4.97 -30.95 19.13
CA LYS A 11 4.73 -30.99 17.69
C LYS A 11 3.24 -31.07 17.34
N SER A 12 2.46 -31.86 18.10
CA SER A 12 1.00 -31.97 17.94
C SER A 12 0.28 -30.69 18.35
N PHE A 13 0.77 -29.96 19.35
CA PHE A 13 0.27 -28.64 19.70
C PHE A 13 0.49 -27.65 18.55
N LEU A 14 1.73 -27.50 18.08
CA LEU A 14 2.11 -26.54 17.04
C LEU A 14 1.39 -26.78 15.69
N SER A 15 1.04 -28.02 15.38
CA SER A 15 0.30 -28.38 14.16
C SER A 15 -1.18 -27.99 14.21
N ARG A 16 -1.76 -27.84 15.41
CA ARG A 16 -3.13 -27.35 15.63
C ARG A 16 -3.20 -25.82 15.61
N CYS A 17 -2.11 -25.15 15.97
CA CYS A 17 -2.02 -23.69 15.91
C CYS A 17 -2.04 -23.18 14.46
N ARG A 18 -2.63 -22.00 14.25
CA ARG A 18 -2.59 -21.30 12.95
C ARG A 18 -1.16 -20.89 12.64
N ASP A 19 -0.90 -20.53 11.40
CA ASP A 19 0.43 -20.03 11.01
C ASP A 19 0.76 -18.73 11.75
N ILE A 20 -0.17 -17.78 11.80
CA ILE A 20 0.01 -16.50 12.53
C ILE A 20 0.31 -16.67 14.03
N ASP A 21 -0.08 -17.79 14.64
CA ASP A 21 0.20 -18.07 16.05
C ASP A 21 1.70 -18.29 16.30
N ALA A 22 2.48 -18.59 15.25
CA ALA A 22 3.93 -18.73 15.34
C ALA A 22 4.64 -17.51 15.95
N VAL A 23 4.02 -16.33 15.85
CA VAL A 23 4.59 -15.07 16.34
C VAL A 23 4.65 -15.00 17.86
N TRP A 24 3.58 -15.37 18.56
CA TRP A 24 3.60 -15.38 20.03
C TRP A 24 4.31 -16.62 20.57
N ILE A 25 4.26 -17.74 19.82
CA ILE A 25 5.04 -18.94 20.15
C ILE A 25 6.54 -18.63 20.15
N LEU A 26 7.01 -17.83 19.18
CA LEU A 26 8.39 -17.33 19.15
C LEU A 26 8.74 -16.49 20.39
N ASN A 27 7.86 -15.57 20.77
CA ASN A 27 8.06 -14.71 21.93
C ASN A 27 8.23 -15.53 23.22
N ILE A 28 7.34 -16.51 23.45
CA ILE A 28 7.44 -17.42 24.61
C ILE A 28 8.67 -18.31 24.52
N PHE A 29 9.03 -18.80 23.34
CA PHE A 29 10.24 -19.61 23.17
C PHE A 29 11.50 -18.81 23.55
N ASN A 30 11.59 -17.56 23.10
CA ASN A 30 12.72 -16.70 23.42
C ASN A 30 12.77 -16.28 24.89
N GLU A 31 11.61 -16.16 25.54
CA GLU A 31 11.47 -15.87 26.97
C GLU A 31 11.81 -17.08 27.85
N GLU A 32 11.16 -18.22 27.62
CA GLU A 32 11.20 -19.38 28.52
C GLU A 32 12.37 -20.33 28.25
N ILE A 33 12.69 -20.57 26.97
CA ILE A 33 13.73 -21.52 26.59
C ILE A 33 15.08 -20.83 26.43
N LYS A 34 15.11 -19.72 25.68
CA LYS A 34 16.37 -19.02 25.42
C LYS A 34 16.74 -18.03 26.51
N GLN A 35 15.76 -17.55 27.29
CA GLN A 35 15.94 -16.63 28.41
C GLN A 35 16.81 -15.42 28.04
N TYR A 36 16.56 -14.86 26.84
CA TYR A 36 17.32 -13.69 26.38
C TYR A 36 17.02 -12.47 27.25
N GLU A 37 18.05 -11.69 27.58
CA GLU A 37 17.90 -10.44 28.34
C GLU A 37 16.97 -9.44 27.63
N ASP A 38 16.99 -9.41 26.29
CA ASP A 38 16.08 -8.61 25.47
C ASP A 38 15.33 -9.51 24.46
N VAL A 39 14.32 -10.22 24.98
CA VAL A 39 13.43 -11.09 24.19
C VAL A 39 12.89 -10.38 22.94
N ARG A 40 12.51 -9.10 23.07
CA ARG A 40 11.90 -8.34 21.97
C ARG A 40 12.89 -8.07 20.85
N ARG A 41 14.15 -7.77 21.17
CA ARG A 41 15.20 -7.62 20.16
C ARG A 41 15.39 -8.91 19.37
N THR A 42 15.48 -10.04 20.08
CA THR A 42 15.67 -11.34 19.45
C THR A 42 14.49 -11.73 18.58
N ASP A 43 13.25 -11.49 19.04
CA ASP A 43 12.05 -11.71 18.24
C ASP A 43 12.11 -10.94 16.92
N VAL A 44 12.44 -9.64 16.98
CA VAL A 44 12.53 -8.78 15.80
C VAL A 44 13.59 -9.29 14.82
N ASP A 45 14.76 -9.68 15.32
CA ASP A 45 15.84 -10.18 14.47
C ASP A 45 15.44 -11.50 13.78
N MET A 46 14.75 -12.40 14.49
CA MET A 46 14.22 -13.65 13.90
C MET A 46 13.10 -13.39 12.89
N LEU A 47 12.15 -12.50 13.20
CA LEU A 47 11.06 -12.13 12.30
C LEU A 47 11.56 -11.47 11.02
N ASN A 48 12.69 -10.75 11.05
CA ASN A 48 13.28 -10.16 9.86
C ASN A 48 14.06 -11.16 9.00
N ARG A 49 14.51 -12.30 9.57
CA ARG A 49 15.25 -13.34 8.86
C ARG A 49 14.34 -14.34 8.14
N LEU A 50 13.11 -14.52 8.61
CA LEU A 50 12.22 -15.60 8.17
C LEU A 50 11.11 -15.11 7.23
N ASP A 51 10.98 -15.74 6.06
CA ASP A 51 10.01 -15.29 5.04
C ASP A 51 8.57 -15.73 5.32
N LYS A 52 8.38 -16.84 6.05
CA LYS A 52 7.06 -17.40 6.35
C LYS A 52 6.90 -17.75 7.82
N PHE A 53 5.69 -17.58 8.35
CA PHE A 53 5.35 -18.01 9.72
C PHE A 53 5.65 -19.49 9.98
N SER A 54 5.45 -20.35 8.97
CA SER A 54 5.74 -21.78 9.08
C SER A 54 7.22 -22.06 9.38
N ASP A 55 8.13 -21.17 8.96
CA ASP A 55 9.56 -21.36 9.14
C ASP A 55 9.99 -21.06 10.57
N ILE A 56 9.28 -20.18 11.28
CA ILE A 56 9.43 -19.97 12.73
C ILE A 56 9.20 -21.28 13.49
N LYS A 57 8.06 -21.95 13.21
CA LYS A 57 7.74 -23.24 13.86
C LYS A 57 8.79 -24.31 13.59
N LYS A 58 9.33 -24.36 12.36
CA LYS A 58 10.39 -25.31 12.00
C LYS A 58 11.68 -25.04 12.77
N GLU A 59 12.06 -23.78 12.90
CA GLU A 59 13.27 -23.40 13.65
C GLU A 59 13.14 -23.75 15.13
N ILE A 60 12.01 -23.41 15.75
CA ILE A 60 11.72 -23.79 17.15
C ILE A 60 11.81 -25.32 17.29
N MET A 61 11.17 -26.08 16.39
CA MET A 61 11.22 -27.55 16.46
C MET A 61 12.62 -28.13 16.28
N ALA A 62 13.47 -27.50 15.47
CA ALA A 62 14.86 -27.93 15.29
C ALA A 62 15.65 -27.73 16.59
N GLU A 63 15.46 -26.60 17.27
CA GLU A 63 16.09 -26.30 18.55
C GLU A 63 15.62 -27.22 19.68
N LEU A 64 14.31 -27.47 19.79
CA LEU A 64 13.74 -28.36 20.81
C LEU A 64 14.29 -29.79 20.73
N CYS A 65 14.75 -30.25 19.56
CA CYS A 65 15.36 -31.58 19.40
C CYS A 65 16.64 -31.77 20.24
N HIS A 66 17.25 -30.67 20.70
CA HIS A 66 18.50 -30.66 21.44
C HIS A 66 18.31 -30.41 22.95
N LEU A 67 17.07 -30.25 23.43
CA LEU A 67 16.76 -29.96 24.83
C LEU A 67 16.41 -31.22 25.64
N HIS A 68 16.31 -31.06 26.97
CA HIS A 68 15.80 -32.09 27.86
C HIS A 68 14.27 -32.10 27.88
N ASP A 69 13.66 -33.27 28.10
CA ASP A 69 12.20 -33.42 28.10
C ASP A 69 11.50 -32.51 29.11
N ARG A 70 12.13 -32.27 30.28
CA ARG A 70 11.61 -31.35 31.28
C ARG A 70 11.45 -29.92 30.74
N ASP A 71 12.42 -29.44 29.96
CA ASP A 71 12.38 -28.08 29.41
C ASP A 71 11.32 -27.99 28.30
N ILE A 72 11.16 -29.06 27.51
CA ILE A 72 10.13 -29.16 26.47
C ILE A 72 8.72 -29.21 27.09
N GLU A 73 8.55 -29.96 28.19
CA GLU A 73 7.30 -30.02 28.96
C GLU A 73 6.95 -28.66 29.57
N HIS A 74 7.92 -27.97 30.17
CA HIS A 74 7.75 -26.60 30.68
C HIS A 74 7.31 -25.65 29.57
N PHE A 75 8.00 -25.67 28.43
CA PHE A 75 7.62 -24.85 27.29
C PHE A 75 6.20 -25.16 26.79
N LEU A 76 5.82 -26.43 26.67
CA LEU A 76 4.47 -26.82 26.28
C LEU A 76 3.42 -26.27 27.28
N TYR A 77 3.70 -26.37 28.58
CA TYR A 77 2.85 -25.79 29.61
C TYR A 77 2.66 -24.28 29.43
N CYS A 78 3.75 -23.53 29.21
CA CYS A 78 3.69 -22.09 28.95
C CYS A 78 2.87 -21.75 27.68
N LEU A 79 3.00 -22.56 26.63
CA LEU A 79 2.21 -22.38 25.40
C LEU A 79 0.72 -22.59 25.63
N GLU A 80 0.35 -23.64 26.36
CA GLU A 80 -1.04 -23.95 26.70
C GLU A 80 -1.65 -22.88 27.62
N GLU A 81 -0.89 -22.43 28.62
CA GLU A 81 -1.29 -21.34 29.51
C GLU A 81 -1.53 -20.06 28.72
N HIS A 82 -0.59 -19.65 27.87
CA HIS A 82 -0.75 -18.43 27.08
C HIS A 82 -1.92 -18.53 26.10
N GLN A 83 -2.11 -19.67 25.43
CA GLN A 83 -3.25 -19.90 24.53
C GLN A 83 -4.59 -19.77 25.24
N ALA A 84 -4.69 -20.21 26.50
CA ALA A 84 -5.89 -20.08 27.30
C ALA A 84 -6.21 -18.62 27.69
N HIS A 85 -5.19 -17.76 27.77
CA HIS A 85 -5.33 -16.35 28.17
C HIS A 85 -5.54 -15.39 26.98
N ILE A 86 -5.06 -15.74 25.78
CA ILE A 86 -5.25 -14.87 24.60
C ILE A 86 -6.75 -14.66 24.34
N SER A 87 -7.18 -13.41 24.47
CA SER A 87 -8.54 -13.01 24.15
C SER A 87 -8.68 -12.76 22.65
N MET A 88 -9.29 -13.70 21.95
CA MET A 88 -9.46 -13.63 20.51
C MET A 88 -10.46 -12.52 20.11
N PRO A 89 -10.11 -11.63 19.16
CA PRO A 89 -11.06 -10.65 18.63
C PRO A 89 -12.19 -11.35 17.86
N LYS A 90 -13.36 -10.72 17.79
CA LYS A 90 -14.49 -11.23 16.98
C LYS A 90 -14.22 -11.18 15.47
N ILE A 91 -13.15 -10.50 15.07
CA ILE A 91 -12.78 -10.33 13.67
C ILE A 91 -11.99 -11.54 13.19
N ASP A 92 -12.35 -12.04 12.01
CA ASP A 92 -11.61 -13.11 11.36
C ASP A 92 -10.21 -12.65 10.94
N LEU A 93 -9.20 -13.14 11.65
CA LEU A 93 -7.80 -12.80 11.41
C LEU A 93 -7.28 -13.28 10.04
N LYS A 94 -7.90 -14.31 9.43
CA LYS A 94 -7.52 -14.78 8.09
C LYS A 94 -7.90 -13.76 7.01
N ASN A 95 -9.01 -13.05 7.20
CA ASN A 95 -9.41 -11.96 6.31
C ASN A 95 -8.50 -10.73 6.47
N ILE A 96 -8.00 -10.50 7.70
CA ILE A 96 -7.04 -9.42 7.98
C ILE A 96 -5.70 -9.65 7.30
N GLU A 97 -5.16 -10.88 7.36
CA GLU A 97 -3.83 -11.21 6.81
C GLU A 97 -3.66 -10.78 5.35
N ASN A 98 -4.72 -10.90 4.55
CA ASN A 98 -4.72 -10.54 3.13
C ASN A 98 -5.07 -9.06 2.87
N ASN A 99 -5.59 -8.35 3.87
CA ASN A 99 -5.96 -6.95 3.74
C ASN A 99 -4.78 -6.03 4.08
N LYS A 100 -3.86 -5.89 3.10
CA LYS A 100 -2.65 -5.07 3.23
C LYS A 100 -2.94 -3.63 3.68
N ARG A 101 -4.01 -3.02 3.15
CA ARG A 101 -4.38 -1.63 3.47
C ARG A 101 -4.81 -1.49 4.94
N PHE A 102 -5.60 -2.44 5.45
CA PHE A 102 -5.95 -2.49 6.87
C PHE A 102 -4.72 -2.74 7.75
N ILE A 103 -3.83 -3.68 7.39
CA ILE A 103 -2.61 -3.96 8.16
C ILE A 103 -1.76 -2.70 8.31
N LEU A 104 -1.61 -1.92 7.24
CA LEU A 104 -0.85 -0.67 7.27
C LEU A 104 -1.53 0.41 8.12
N PHE A 105 -2.85 0.51 8.03
CA PHE A 105 -3.66 1.40 8.86
C PHE A 105 -3.53 1.06 10.35
N ALA A 106 -3.72 -0.22 10.69
CA ALA A 106 -3.61 -0.72 12.05
C ALA A 106 -2.20 -0.56 12.59
N ASN A 107 -1.17 -0.91 11.81
CA ASN A 107 0.23 -0.74 12.23
C ASN A 107 0.56 0.70 12.63
N ASN A 108 0.07 1.69 11.89
CA ASN A 108 0.31 3.09 12.23
C ASN A 108 -0.33 3.47 13.58
N ILE A 109 -1.60 3.12 13.78
CA ILE A 109 -2.31 3.40 15.03
C ILE A 109 -1.63 2.67 16.19
N MET A 110 -1.37 1.37 16.03
CA MET A 110 -0.79 0.54 17.07
C MET A 110 0.62 1.00 17.46
N GLN A 111 1.47 1.31 16.46
CA GLN A 111 2.81 1.87 16.69
C GLN A 111 2.74 3.18 17.48
N ASN A 112 1.85 4.09 17.10
CA ASN A 112 1.71 5.39 17.75
C ASN A 112 1.19 5.28 19.20
N ASN A 113 0.31 4.30 19.45
CA ASN A 113 -0.19 4.01 20.78
C ASN A 113 0.89 3.39 21.69
N LEU A 114 1.63 2.41 21.17
CA LEU A 114 2.66 1.69 21.93
C LEU A 114 3.96 2.48 22.11
N ARG A 115 4.26 3.42 21.19
CA ARG A 115 5.46 4.28 21.21
C ARG A 115 6.78 3.50 21.34
N SER A 116 6.79 2.27 20.86
CA SER A 116 7.90 1.34 21.02
C SER A 116 8.82 1.40 19.80
N ARG A 117 10.03 1.93 19.98
CA ARG A 117 11.02 2.09 18.89
C ARG A 117 11.44 0.76 18.28
N ILE A 118 11.45 -0.32 19.06
CA ILE A 118 11.88 -1.64 18.57
C ILE A 118 10.97 -2.18 17.47
N LEU A 119 9.69 -1.80 17.49
CA LEU A 119 8.71 -2.18 16.47
C LEU A 119 8.97 -1.50 15.11
N GLU A 120 9.75 -0.41 15.07
CA GLU A 120 10.17 0.22 13.81
C GLU A 120 11.12 -0.67 13.02
N ASN A 121 11.79 -1.61 13.70
CA ASN A 121 12.75 -2.51 13.09
C ASN A 121 12.10 -3.77 12.47
N ILE A 122 10.81 -4.03 12.69
CA ILE A 122 10.12 -5.16 12.04
C ILE A 122 9.76 -4.76 10.60
N SER A 123 10.46 -5.35 9.64
CA SER A 123 10.38 -4.97 8.22
C SER A 123 9.08 -5.41 7.57
N ASN A 124 8.59 -6.60 7.93
CA ASN A 124 7.36 -7.15 7.37
C ASN A 124 6.12 -6.57 8.11
N PRO A 125 5.24 -5.82 7.43
CA PRO A 125 4.07 -5.22 8.06
C PRO A 125 3.09 -6.24 8.64
N VAL A 126 2.99 -7.43 8.04
CA VAL A 126 2.11 -8.50 8.51
C VAL A 126 2.64 -9.05 9.83
N TYR A 127 3.93 -9.33 9.91
CA TYR A 127 4.57 -9.76 11.15
C TYR A 127 4.46 -8.71 12.24
N LYS A 128 4.74 -7.45 11.90
CA LYS A 128 4.61 -6.34 12.84
C LYS A 128 3.22 -6.27 13.46
N PHE A 129 2.19 -6.38 12.63
CA PHE A 129 0.79 -6.35 13.07
C PHE A 129 0.48 -7.49 14.05
N PHE A 130 0.77 -8.74 13.66
CA PHE A 130 0.48 -9.89 14.52
C PHE A 130 1.36 -9.94 15.77
N TYR A 131 2.60 -9.44 15.70
CA TYR A 131 3.47 -9.30 16.86
C TYR A 131 2.85 -8.35 17.87
N MET A 132 2.48 -7.13 17.46
CA MET A 132 1.80 -6.19 18.35
C MET A 132 0.47 -6.74 18.90
N LEU A 133 -0.29 -7.47 18.07
CA LEU A 133 -1.59 -8.03 18.46
C LEU A 133 -1.45 -9.08 19.57
N PHE A 134 -0.43 -9.94 19.50
CA PHE A 134 -0.31 -11.09 20.40
C PHE A 134 0.66 -10.89 21.56
N THR A 135 1.62 -9.96 21.49
CA THR A 135 2.65 -9.80 22.54
C THR A 135 2.50 -8.54 23.39
N TYR A 136 1.59 -7.62 23.05
CA TYR A 136 1.34 -6.41 23.82
C TYR A 136 -0.03 -6.44 24.50
N LYS A 137 -0.05 -6.26 25.83
CA LYS A 137 -1.24 -6.33 26.69
C LYS A 137 -2.36 -5.38 26.28
N GLU A 138 -2.01 -4.27 25.63
CA GLU A 138 -2.97 -3.30 25.09
C GLU A 138 -3.88 -3.93 24.02
N TYR A 139 -3.47 -5.05 23.42
CA TYR A 139 -4.18 -5.74 22.36
C TYR A 139 -4.53 -7.19 22.72
N PHE A 140 -3.60 -7.99 23.29
CA PHE A 140 -3.89 -9.40 23.56
C PHE A 140 -4.89 -9.61 24.71
N ASP A 141 -4.87 -8.75 25.75
CA ASP A 141 -5.86 -8.77 26.84
C ASP A 141 -7.14 -7.99 26.49
N ARG A 142 -7.09 -7.19 25.42
CA ARG A 142 -8.15 -6.21 25.08
C ARG A 142 -8.50 -6.31 23.60
N PRO A 143 -9.21 -7.38 23.19
CA PRO A 143 -9.60 -7.57 21.78
C PRO A 143 -10.41 -6.39 21.22
N ARG A 144 -11.15 -5.67 22.09
CA ARG A 144 -11.90 -4.47 21.72
C ARG A 144 -11.01 -3.37 21.11
N SER A 145 -9.74 -3.26 21.54
CA SER A 145 -8.79 -2.32 20.96
C SER A 145 -8.61 -2.54 19.45
N LEU A 146 -8.52 -3.81 19.01
CA LEU A 146 -8.44 -4.14 17.59
C LEU A 146 -9.79 -3.88 16.89
N GLU A 147 -10.89 -4.23 17.53
CA GLU A 147 -12.25 -4.02 16.99
C GLU A 147 -12.54 -2.54 16.71
N GLU A 148 -12.08 -1.64 17.57
CA GLU A 148 -12.17 -0.19 17.37
C GLU A 148 -11.33 0.29 16.18
N ILE A 149 -10.10 -0.21 16.04
CA ILE A 149 -9.24 0.09 14.89
C ILE A 149 -9.89 -0.40 13.60
N TYR A 150 -10.45 -1.61 13.60
CA TYR A 150 -11.16 -2.18 12.46
C TYR A 150 -12.39 -1.35 12.10
N LYS A 151 -13.20 -0.95 13.08
CA LYS A 151 -14.37 -0.08 12.86
C LYS A 151 -13.98 1.26 12.23
N ARG A 152 -12.90 1.89 12.72
CA ARG A 152 -12.36 3.12 12.13
C ARG A 152 -11.97 2.90 10.68
N PHE A 153 -11.21 1.86 10.39
CA PHE A 153 -10.82 1.51 9.03
C PHE A 153 -12.05 1.26 8.12
N SER A 154 -13.03 0.48 8.59
CA SER A 154 -14.25 0.20 7.83
C SER A 154 -15.00 1.48 7.46
N ASN A 155 -15.09 2.46 8.37
CA ASN A 155 -15.71 3.76 8.08
C ASN A 155 -14.96 4.52 6.98
N VAL A 156 -13.62 4.53 7.03
CA VAL A 156 -12.79 5.15 5.99
C VAL A 156 -12.99 4.42 4.66
N TYR A 157 -12.89 3.10 4.66
CA TYR A 157 -12.98 2.26 3.48
C TYR A 157 -14.36 2.31 2.80
N MET A 158 -15.44 2.39 3.59
CA MET A 158 -16.80 2.57 3.06
C MET A 158 -16.94 3.88 2.28
N LYS A 159 -16.28 4.95 2.74
CA LYS A 159 -16.31 6.25 2.07
C LYS A 159 -15.33 6.34 0.91
N PHE A 160 -14.19 5.67 1.05
CA PHE A 160 -13.08 5.69 0.11
C PHE A 160 -12.54 4.27 -0.10
N ASN A 161 -13.27 3.45 -0.85
CA ASN A 161 -12.76 2.16 -1.31
C ASN A 161 -11.51 2.35 -2.19
N SER A 162 -11.43 3.49 -2.88
CA SER A 162 -10.25 4.15 -3.40
C SER A 162 -10.35 5.64 -3.09
N HIS A 163 -9.24 6.27 -2.74
CA HIS A 163 -9.17 7.71 -2.57
C HIS A 163 -9.15 8.45 -3.90
N PHE A 164 -8.74 7.80 -4.99
CA PHE A 164 -8.63 8.43 -6.31
C PHE A 164 -9.35 7.61 -7.38
N ASN A 165 -10.10 8.31 -8.24
CA ASN A 165 -10.87 7.69 -9.31
C ASN A 165 -10.08 7.75 -10.63
N PHE A 166 -8.84 7.29 -10.60
CA PHE A 166 -8.01 7.16 -11.80
C PHE A 166 -7.83 5.67 -12.09
N ASN A 167 -8.31 5.22 -13.25
CA ASN A 167 -8.24 3.81 -13.67
C ASN A 167 -6.82 3.41 -14.14
N GLU A 168 -5.89 4.36 -14.18
CA GLU A 168 -4.55 4.21 -14.74
C GLU A 168 -3.54 3.92 -13.62
N ASN A 169 -2.85 2.79 -13.68
CA ASN A 169 -1.77 2.46 -12.74
C ASN A 169 -0.62 3.50 -12.77
N ASP A 170 -0.50 4.23 -13.88
CA ASP A 170 0.42 5.35 -14.07
C ASP A 170 0.21 6.47 -13.05
N PHE A 171 -1.06 6.74 -12.67
CA PHE A 171 -1.35 7.73 -11.65
C PHE A 171 -0.70 7.35 -10.32
N TYR A 172 -0.92 6.12 -9.85
CA TYR A 172 -0.41 5.69 -8.53
C TYR A 172 1.11 5.60 -8.52
N THR A 173 1.72 5.12 -9.61
CA THR A 173 3.18 5.09 -9.76
C THR A 173 3.77 6.50 -9.73
N TRP A 174 3.15 7.44 -10.44
CA TRP A 174 3.55 8.83 -10.43
C TRP A 174 3.32 9.49 -9.06
N ALA A 175 2.16 9.29 -8.45
CA ALA A 175 1.79 9.89 -7.17
C ALA A 175 2.74 9.43 -6.05
N ASN A 176 3.08 8.13 -6.04
CA ASN A 176 4.03 7.56 -5.10
C ASN A 176 5.41 8.24 -5.24
N SER A 177 5.87 8.41 -6.48
CA SER A 177 7.12 9.14 -6.77
C SER A 177 7.04 10.63 -6.43
N HIS A 178 5.88 11.27 -6.66
CA HIS A 178 5.68 12.69 -6.43
C HIS A 178 5.70 13.03 -4.94
N ILE A 179 5.01 12.25 -4.12
CA ILE A 179 5.02 12.36 -2.65
C ILE A 179 6.43 12.12 -2.11
N TYR A 180 7.12 11.09 -2.62
CA TYR A 180 8.47 10.77 -2.16
C TYR A 180 9.49 11.85 -2.49
N LYS A 181 9.36 12.55 -3.62
CA LYS A 181 10.32 13.58 -4.07
C LYS A 181 10.01 14.97 -3.51
N SER A 182 8.76 15.27 -3.19
CA SER A 182 8.38 16.63 -2.77
C SER A 182 8.52 16.80 -1.25
N ASP A 183 9.30 17.80 -0.84
CA ASP A 183 9.57 18.09 0.59
C ASP A 183 8.32 18.52 1.36
N GLU A 184 7.34 19.07 0.64
CA GLU A 184 6.05 19.42 1.22
C GLU A 184 5.34 18.19 1.80
N TYR A 185 5.50 17.02 1.18
CA TYR A 185 4.90 15.78 1.64
C TYR A 185 5.86 14.95 2.50
N LYS A 186 6.98 15.51 2.96
CA LYS A 186 7.98 14.79 3.77
C LYS A 186 7.36 14.12 5.00
N ARG A 187 6.36 14.75 5.63
CA ARG A 187 5.61 14.18 6.76
C ARG A 187 4.79 12.94 6.39
N LEU A 188 4.33 12.82 5.15
CA LEU A 188 3.59 11.66 4.65
C LEU A 188 4.51 10.48 4.33
N ARG A 189 5.82 10.71 4.18
CA ARG A 189 6.78 9.65 3.83
C ARG A 189 6.96 8.64 4.95
N VAL A 190 6.76 9.03 6.21
CA VAL A 190 6.82 8.13 7.38
C VAL A 190 5.77 7.01 7.28
N THR A 191 4.67 7.28 6.59
CA THR A 191 3.58 6.33 6.33
C THR A 191 3.80 5.46 5.10
N LEU A 192 4.75 5.80 4.21
CA LEU A 192 4.99 5.02 3.00
C LEU A 192 5.51 3.64 3.39
N SER A 193 4.65 2.65 3.24
CA SER A 193 5.04 1.26 3.29
C SER A 193 6.03 0.95 2.17
N ASN A 194 7.04 0.13 2.47
CA ASN A 194 7.91 -0.52 1.48
C ASN A 194 7.15 -1.50 0.56
N SER A 195 5.82 -1.34 0.42
CA SER A 195 5.04 -2.19 -0.46
C SER A 195 5.40 -1.89 -1.91
N THR A 196 5.57 -2.95 -2.70
CA THR A 196 5.84 -2.87 -4.13
C THR A 196 4.64 -2.40 -4.95
N ASN A 197 3.47 -2.22 -4.33
CA ASN A 197 2.25 -1.76 -4.99
C ASN A 197 1.99 -0.27 -4.67
N PRO A 198 2.20 0.64 -5.64
CA PRO A 198 1.99 2.07 -5.44
C PRO A 198 0.55 2.43 -5.06
N GLU A 199 -0.45 1.72 -5.57
CA GLU A 199 -1.86 1.99 -5.26
C GLU A 199 -2.17 1.73 -3.78
N ILE A 200 -1.66 0.63 -3.23
CA ILE A 200 -1.81 0.32 -1.80
C ILE A 200 -1.14 1.40 -0.96
N ASN A 201 0.06 1.83 -1.32
CA ASN A 201 0.79 2.87 -0.58
C ASN A 201 0.00 4.19 -0.56
N ILE A 202 -0.46 4.66 -1.73
CA ILE A 202 -1.23 5.90 -1.83
C ILE A 202 -2.53 5.80 -1.04
N ASN A 203 -3.30 4.73 -1.22
CA ASN A 203 -4.55 4.58 -0.50
C ASN A 203 -4.35 4.49 1.01
N SER A 204 -3.29 3.81 1.48
CA SER A 204 -2.98 3.70 2.90
C SER A 204 -2.57 5.05 3.52
N ILE A 205 -1.81 5.88 2.80
CA ILE A 205 -1.50 7.25 3.25
C ILE A 205 -2.79 8.05 3.43
N PHE A 206 -3.67 8.00 2.45
CA PHE A 206 -4.91 8.77 2.49
C PHE A 206 -5.93 8.22 3.48
N ASP A 207 -5.88 6.93 3.84
CA ASP A 207 -6.65 6.41 4.97
C ASP A 207 -6.26 7.06 6.27
N GLN A 208 -4.95 7.09 6.53
CA GLN A 208 -4.43 7.66 7.77
C GLN A 208 -4.71 9.16 7.83
N LEU A 209 -4.57 9.88 6.71
CA LEU A 209 -4.90 11.30 6.67
C LEU A 209 -6.38 11.54 6.95
N TYR A 210 -7.27 10.73 6.38
CA TYR A 210 -8.70 10.89 6.62
C TYR A 210 -9.06 10.61 8.08
N ASP A 211 -8.52 9.52 8.65
CA ASP A 211 -8.76 9.18 10.05
C ASP A 211 -8.18 10.22 11.04
N GLN A 212 -7.08 10.89 10.69
CA GLN A 212 -6.47 11.93 11.52
C GLN A 212 -7.13 13.30 11.37
N ASP A 213 -7.30 13.78 10.14
CA ASP A 213 -7.87 15.08 9.82
C ASP A 213 -8.47 15.11 8.40
N ASN A 214 -9.80 15.11 8.36
CA ASN A 214 -10.58 15.18 7.11
C ASN A 214 -10.23 16.41 6.26
N ASN A 215 -9.95 17.57 6.85
CA ASN A 215 -9.66 18.80 6.10
C ASN A 215 -8.31 18.69 5.39
N ILE A 216 -7.29 18.20 6.10
CA ILE A 216 -5.96 17.96 5.52
C ILE A 216 -6.08 16.91 4.41
N HIS A 217 -6.82 15.82 4.65
CA HIS A 217 -7.11 14.80 3.65
C HIS A 217 -7.66 15.40 2.35
N TYR A 218 -8.77 16.15 2.43
CA TYR A 218 -9.42 16.70 1.25
C TYR A 218 -8.52 17.70 0.51
N ALA A 219 -7.78 18.54 1.26
CA ALA A 219 -6.86 19.51 0.68
C ALA A 219 -5.73 18.84 -0.10
N LEU A 220 -5.05 17.87 0.52
CA LEU A 220 -3.93 17.15 -0.11
C LEU A 220 -4.41 16.28 -1.28
N ARG A 221 -5.56 15.64 -1.15
CA ARG A 221 -6.18 14.84 -2.21
C ARG A 221 -6.42 15.70 -3.46
N LYS A 222 -7.08 16.84 -3.29
CA LYS A 222 -7.34 17.80 -4.37
C LYS A 222 -6.04 18.28 -5.02
N LYS A 223 -5.02 18.56 -4.20
CA LYS A 223 -3.72 19.01 -4.68
C LYS A 223 -3.03 17.97 -5.56
N ILE A 224 -3.01 16.70 -5.15
CA ILE A 224 -2.44 15.61 -5.95
C ILE A 224 -3.22 15.42 -7.26
N SER A 225 -4.55 15.42 -7.20
CA SER A 225 -5.38 15.34 -8.41
C SER A 225 -5.08 16.48 -9.39
N ASN A 226 -5.00 17.72 -8.91
CA ASN A 226 -4.68 18.88 -9.74
C ASN A 226 -3.27 18.78 -10.36
N ALA A 227 -2.27 18.36 -9.58
CA ALA A 227 -0.91 18.16 -10.07
C ALA A 227 -0.85 17.07 -11.16
N TRP A 228 -1.65 16.00 -11.01
CA TRP A 228 -1.79 14.96 -12.02
C TRP A 228 -2.40 15.49 -13.31
N TYR A 229 -3.53 16.21 -13.24
CA TYR A 229 -4.15 16.82 -14.42
C TYR A 229 -3.20 17.76 -15.16
N GLN A 230 -2.43 18.57 -14.42
CA GLN A 230 -1.41 19.45 -15.00
C GLN A 230 -0.28 18.67 -15.67
N LYS A 231 0.15 17.53 -15.10
CA LYS A 231 1.11 16.64 -15.75
C LYS A 231 0.55 16.11 -17.06
N ARG A 232 -0.63 15.49 -17.04
CA ARG A 232 -1.28 14.94 -18.25
C ARG A 232 -1.41 16.00 -19.34
N HIS A 233 -1.92 17.18 -19.00
CA HIS A 233 -2.05 18.26 -19.95
C HIS A 233 -0.71 18.76 -20.51
N ARG A 234 0.39 18.70 -19.75
CA ARG A 234 1.74 18.99 -20.26
C ARG A 234 2.24 17.89 -21.20
N ASP A 235 1.98 16.64 -20.87
CA ASP A 235 2.36 15.50 -21.71
C ASP A 235 1.56 15.50 -23.02
N ASP A 236 0.26 15.80 -22.97
CA ASP A 236 -0.61 16.00 -24.14
C ASP A 236 -0.13 17.16 -25.03
N LYS A 237 0.42 18.23 -24.43
CA LYS A 237 1.01 19.36 -25.17
C LYS A 237 2.40 19.09 -25.73
N LYS A 238 3.16 18.14 -25.15
CA LYS A 238 4.46 17.70 -25.69
C LYS A 238 4.31 16.81 -26.90
N VAL A 239 3.18 16.11 -27.04
CA VAL A 239 2.73 15.59 -28.32
C VAL A 239 2.41 16.83 -29.19
N LYS A 240 3.39 17.29 -29.98
CA LYS A 240 3.14 18.34 -30.98
C LYS A 240 1.91 17.90 -31.77
N LYS A 241 0.77 18.58 -31.61
CA LYS A 241 -0.29 18.49 -32.61
C LYS A 241 0.37 18.88 -33.93
N PRO A 242 0.43 17.99 -34.93
CA PRO A 242 0.94 18.37 -36.24
C PRO A 242 0.11 19.56 -36.72
N GLY A 243 0.74 20.67 -37.09
CA GLY A 243 0.08 21.73 -37.87
C GLY A 243 -0.65 22.84 -37.11
N PHE A 244 -0.07 23.45 -36.07
CA PHE A 244 -0.59 24.75 -35.61
C PHE A 244 -0.01 25.89 -36.47
N TYR A 245 -0.79 26.41 -37.42
CA TYR A 245 -0.42 27.58 -38.21
C TYR A 245 -0.82 28.86 -37.46
N ALA A 246 0.15 29.75 -37.22
CA ALA A 246 -0.12 31.04 -36.60
C ALA A 246 -0.77 31.98 -37.62
N LEU A 247 -2.09 32.15 -37.53
CA LEU A 247 -2.84 33.13 -38.33
C LEU A 247 -2.80 34.52 -37.67
N THR A 248 -2.75 35.58 -38.50
CA THR A 248 -2.92 36.96 -38.03
C THR A 248 -4.32 37.18 -37.46
N VAL A 249 -4.51 38.20 -36.61
CA VAL A 249 -5.82 38.53 -36.00
C VAL A 249 -6.91 38.66 -37.08
N LYS A 250 -6.63 39.40 -38.15
CA LYS A 250 -7.55 39.57 -39.27
C LYS A 250 -7.88 38.25 -39.98
N ALA A 251 -6.89 37.38 -40.16
CA ALA A 251 -7.11 36.07 -40.78
C ALA A 251 -7.97 35.16 -39.91
N LYS A 252 -7.82 35.22 -38.58
CA LYS A 252 -8.70 34.49 -37.65
C LYS A 252 -10.14 35.00 -37.69
N GLU A 253 -10.34 36.31 -37.70
CA GLU A 253 -11.67 36.92 -37.82
C GLU A 253 -12.36 36.54 -39.14
N ALA A 254 -11.60 36.55 -40.24
CA ALA A 254 -12.08 36.12 -41.55
C ALA A 254 -12.43 34.62 -41.56
N LEU A 255 -11.57 33.77 -41.00
CA LEU A 255 -11.80 32.33 -40.90
C LEU A 255 -13.06 32.02 -40.07
N ALA A 256 -13.22 32.64 -38.91
CA ALA A 256 -14.40 32.48 -38.04
C ALA A 256 -15.69 32.95 -38.72
N SER A 257 -15.60 33.99 -39.57
CA SER A 257 -16.74 34.49 -40.36
C SER A 257 -17.09 33.52 -41.51
N LEU A 258 -16.09 32.96 -42.18
CA LEU A 258 -16.25 31.96 -43.23
C LEU A 258 -16.81 30.64 -42.70
N ALA A 259 -16.31 30.16 -41.56
CA ALA A 259 -16.79 28.97 -40.87
C ALA A 259 -18.27 29.09 -40.51
N ARG A 260 -18.68 30.24 -39.94
CA ARG A 260 -20.09 30.55 -39.67
C ARG A 260 -20.94 30.58 -40.93
N LYS A 261 -20.47 31.24 -42.00
CA LYS A 261 -21.20 31.34 -43.27
C LYS A 261 -21.39 29.98 -43.95
N LYS A 262 -20.38 29.10 -43.88
CA LYS A 262 -20.41 27.77 -44.50
C LYS A 262 -21.00 26.67 -43.61
N ASN A 263 -21.27 26.98 -42.33
CA ASN A 263 -21.68 26.00 -41.31
C ASN A 263 -20.69 24.81 -41.20
N LEU A 264 -19.40 25.12 -41.18
CA LEU A 264 -18.30 24.15 -41.07
C LEU A 264 -17.38 24.54 -39.89
N SER A 265 -16.58 23.58 -39.41
CA SER A 265 -15.49 23.90 -38.48
C SER A 265 -14.39 24.69 -39.18
N GLU A 266 -13.66 25.53 -38.42
CA GLU A 266 -12.53 26.31 -38.94
C GLU A 266 -11.48 25.44 -39.63
N ASP A 267 -11.19 24.25 -39.08
CA ASP A 267 -10.27 23.27 -39.68
C ASP A 267 -10.73 22.83 -41.08
N LYS A 268 -12.01 22.50 -41.26
CA LYS A 268 -12.55 22.10 -42.57
C LYS A 268 -12.52 23.25 -43.58
N VAL A 269 -12.74 24.48 -43.12
CA VAL A 269 -12.64 25.65 -43.99
C VAL A 269 -11.19 25.87 -44.44
N LEU A 270 -10.21 25.67 -43.55
CA LEU A 270 -8.80 25.72 -43.93
C LEU A 270 -8.44 24.65 -44.96
N ASP A 271 -8.87 23.41 -44.76
CA ASP A 271 -8.63 22.32 -45.71
C ASP A 271 -9.22 22.64 -47.10
N GLU A 272 -10.46 23.14 -47.15
CA GLU A 272 -11.09 23.55 -48.42
C GLU A 272 -10.32 24.67 -49.12
N LEU A 273 -9.92 25.71 -48.37
CA LEU A 273 -9.22 26.87 -48.93
C LEU A 273 -7.83 26.49 -49.45
N ILE A 274 -7.10 25.65 -48.72
CA ILE A 274 -5.78 25.15 -49.13
C ILE A 274 -5.92 24.30 -50.40
N ASN A 275 -6.90 23.39 -50.44
CA ASN A 275 -7.15 22.56 -51.62
C ASN A 275 -7.57 23.39 -52.84
N GLN A 276 -8.42 24.41 -52.65
CA GLN A 276 -8.82 25.32 -53.72
C GLN A 276 -7.64 26.12 -54.27
N ALA A 277 -6.78 26.64 -53.38
CA ALA A 277 -5.57 27.36 -53.79
C ALA A 277 -4.60 26.43 -54.51
N TYR A 278 -4.39 25.22 -54.00
CA TYR A 278 -3.54 24.21 -54.63
C TYR A 278 -4.03 23.83 -56.03
N VAL A 279 -5.32 23.53 -56.21
CA VAL A 279 -5.90 23.21 -57.52
C VAL A 279 -5.82 24.40 -58.48
N LYS A 280 -5.92 25.62 -57.97
CA LYS A 280 -5.90 26.83 -58.80
C LYS A 280 -4.48 27.22 -59.23
N GLU A 281 -3.50 27.09 -58.34
CA GLU A 281 -2.15 27.62 -58.54
C GLU A 281 -1.12 26.55 -58.89
N CYS A 282 -1.37 25.29 -58.51
CA CYS A 282 -0.43 24.19 -58.65
C CYS A 282 -0.91 23.08 -59.60
N ASN A 283 -2.03 23.25 -60.30
CA ASN A 283 -2.50 22.31 -61.31
C ASN A 283 -2.02 22.77 -62.69
N PRO A 284 -0.99 22.13 -63.30
CA PRO A 284 -0.50 22.54 -64.61
C PRO A 284 -1.52 22.18 -65.69
N LEU A 285 -1.74 23.10 -66.63
CA LEU A 285 -2.60 22.91 -67.82
C LEU A 285 -2.16 21.74 -68.73
N THR A 286 -1.07 21.04 -68.42
CA THR A 286 -0.45 19.98 -69.23
C THR A 286 -0.39 18.60 -68.58
N GLY A 287 -0.92 18.40 -67.36
CA GLY A 287 -1.08 17.05 -66.79
C GLY A 287 0.20 16.31 -66.38
N GLU A 288 1.35 16.99 -66.29
CA GLU A 288 2.55 16.42 -65.65
C GLU A 288 2.73 17.03 -64.25
N PHE A 289 2.65 16.17 -63.24
CA PHE A 289 2.94 16.53 -61.85
C PHE A 289 4.46 16.46 -61.60
N PRO A 290 5.09 17.48 -61.02
CA PRO A 290 6.29 17.24 -60.24
C PRO A 290 5.84 16.66 -58.90
N TYR A 291 6.21 15.39 -58.67
CA TYR A 291 5.92 14.49 -57.54
C TYR A 291 4.70 13.58 -57.69
#